data_AF-A0A926CT51-F1
#
_entry.id   AF-A0A926CT51-F1
#
_cell.length_a   1.000
_cell.length_b   1.000
_cell.length_c   1.000
_cell.angle_alpha   90.00
_cell.angle_beta   90.00
_cell.angle_gamma   90.00
#
_symmetry.space_group_name_H-M   'P 1'
#
loop_
_entity.id
_entity.type
_entity.pdbx_description
1 polymer ?
#
loop_
_entity_poly.entity_id
_entity_poly.type
_entity_poly.pdbx_seq_one_letter_code
_entity_poly.pdbx_strand_id
1 'polypeptide(L)'
;MSRIMKIVTVLGSLLVLAMLSAGVFAQGATPQQNAEAIRQDLFAAQSALLTGDVDTAVSAVETAQAAYEQLLRPELSTADTELVTRLDDIFARTLATAQAGDSLELAVLRGEIWTGFLQGGSAVVLNALTNNDADTAAQWLSLREFRPSTKFSRPNADATLAIQRLKAGEITADAAFQAVQNDLLDTYQSQLHIALVGADEAGARGFTMRRAEQAGLAAGYFNLLGAAFADQRGTEALTISQQTFDELITAASSDDDALFATSICDVVTVVAGFRDATLSDFEAARSAGQLVRFIALVPVEYERG
;
A
#
# COMPACT_ATOMS: atom_id res chain seq x y z
N MET A 1 -32.97 53.26 -37.25
CA MET A 1 -33.43 51.87 -37.01
C MET A 1 -32.32 50.81 -37.05
N SER A 2 -31.23 50.95 -37.84
CA SER A 2 -30.19 49.89 -37.98
C SER A 2 -29.24 49.72 -36.77
N ARG A 3 -29.04 50.72 -35.91
CA ARG A 3 -28.10 50.64 -34.77
C ARG A 3 -28.67 49.98 -33.50
N ILE A 4 -29.99 50.00 -33.30
CA ILE A 4 -30.64 49.44 -32.09
C ILE A 4 -30.72 47.90 -32.18
N MET A 5 -30.83 47.34 -33.39
CA MET A 5 -30.94 45.90 -33.61
C MET A 5 -29.62 45.13 -33.40
N LYS A 6 -28.46 45.80 -33.55
CA LYS A 6 -27.14 45.19 -33.29
C LYS A 6 -26.80 45.07 -31.80
N ILE A 7 -27.34 45.96 -30.95
CA ILE A 7 -27.07 45.93 -29.50
C ILE A 7 -27.84 44.78 -28.82
N VAL A 8 -29.07 44.48 -29.27
CA VAL A 8 -29.89 43.38 -28.73
C VAL A 8 -29.30 42.00 -29.06
N THR A 9 -28.62 41.87 -30.21
CA THR A 9 -28.02 40.58 -30.65
C THR A 9 -26.72 40.27 -29.89
N VAL A 10 -25.95 41.28 -29.52
CA VAL A 10 -24.72 41.11 -28.72
C VAL A 10 -25.04 40.80 -27.25
N LEU A 11 -26.11 41.39 -26.68
CA LEU A 11 -26.55 41.08 -25.32
C LEU A 11 -27.12 39.66 -25.18
N GLY A 12 -27.85 39.16 -26.19
CA GLY A 12 -28.38 37.79 -26.19
C GLY A 12 -27.29 36.72 -26.27
N SER A 13 -26.18 37.01 -26.95
CA SER A 13 -25.05 36.08 -27.10
C SER A 13 -24.20 35.97 -25.81
N LEU A 14 -24.19 37.01 -24.98
CA LEU A 14 -23.47 37.00 -23.69
C LEU A 14 -24.23 36.26 -22.58
N LEU A 15 -25.56 36.13 -22.68
CA LEU A 15 -26.37 35.42 -21.70
C LEU A 15 -26.31 33.89 -21.87
N VAL A 16 -26.14 33.41 -23.12
CA VAL A 16 -26.03 31.97 -23.42
C VAL A 16 -24.65 31.41 -23.06
N LEU A 17 -23.59 32.23 -23.11
CA LEU A 17 -22.25 31.80 -22.71
C LEU A 17 -22.08 31.69 -21.18
N ALA A 18 -22.87 32.44 -20.40
CA ALA A 18 -22.85 32.36 -18.94
C ALA A 18 -23.61 31.15 -18.36
N MET A 19 -24.52 30.53 -19.13
CA MET A 19 -25.26 29.34 -18.70
C MET A 19 -24.58 28.01 -19.08
N LEU A 20 -23.47 28.04 -19.81
CA LEU A 20 -22.63 26.87 -20.10
C LEU A 20 -21.45 26.72 -19.13
N SER A 21 -21.30 27.65 -18.18
CA SER A 21 -20.45 27.48 -17.00
C SER A 21 -21.13 26.56 -15.97
N ALA A 22 -21.60 25.40 -16.41
CA ALA A 22 -21.89 24.32 -15.48
C ALA A 22 -20.58 24.05 -14.75
N GLY A 23 -20.54 24.37 -13.46
CA GLY A 23 -19.37 24.15 -12.64
C GLY A 23 -18.92 22.71 -12.83
N VAL A 24 -17.76 22.54 -13.47
CA VAL A 24 -17.02 21.30 -13.35
C VAL A 24 -16.61 21.26 -11.88
N PHE A 25 -17.45 20.67 -11.04
CA PHE A 25 -17.05 20.29 -9.70
C PHE A 25 -15.90 19.32 -9.91
N ALA A 26 -14.68 19.77 -9.59
CA ALA A 26 -13.55 18.88 -9.52
C ALA A 26 -13.98 17.74 -8.59
N GLN A 27 -14.05 16.52 -9.13
CA GLN A 27 -14.22 15.34 -8.29
C GLN A 27 -13.12 15.41 -7.22
N GLY A 28 -13.52 15.31 -5.96
CA GLY A 28 -12.57 15.27 -4.85
C GLY A 28 -11.51 14.22 -5.12
N ALA A 29 -10.28 14.49 -4.67
CA ALA A 29 -9.19 13.55 -4.82
C ALA A 29 -9.57 12.19 -4.22
N THR A 30 -9.22 11.11 -4.93
CA THR A 30 -9.46 9.74 -4.50
C THR A 30 -8.64 9.41 -3.24
N PRO A 31 -9.04 8.41 -2.43
CA PRO A 31 -8.25 7.98 -1.28
C PRO A 31 -6.78 7.67 -1.64
N GLN A 32 -6.55 7.05 -2.80
CA GLN A 32 -5.20 6.79 -3.31
C GLN A 32 -4.42 8.09 -3.55
N GLN A 33 -5.03 9.09 -4.18
CA GLN A 33 -4.37 10.38 -4.44
C GLN A 33 -4.05 11.11 -3.14
N ASN A 34 -4.93 11.05 -2.15
CA ASN A 34 -4.70 11.65 -0.83
C ASN A 34 -3.53 10.97 -0.10
N ALA A 35 -3.52 9.64 -0.05
CA ALA A 35 -2.43 8.88 0.57
C ALA A 35 -1.09 9.10 -0.14
N GLU A 36 -1.09 9.20 -1.47
CA GLU A 36 0.11 9.48 -2.26
C GLU A 36 0.65 10.89 -2.03
N ALA A 37 -0.21 11.89 -1.88
CA ALA A 37 0.20 13.25 -1.52
C ALA A 37 0.89 13.27 -0.15
N ILE A 38 0.30 12.61 0.85
CA ILE A 38 0.89 12.46 2.19
C ILE A 38 2.26 11.77 2.11
N ARG A 39 2.37 10.70 1.30
CA ARG A 39 3.64 9.99 1.09
C ARG A 39 4.72 10.88 0.46
N GLN A 40 4.34 11.77 -0.44
CA GLN A 40 5.25 12.75 -1.06
C GLN A 40 5.72 13.81 -0.06
N ASP A 41 4.83 14.30 0.81
CA ASP A 41 5.20 15.24 1.87
C ASP A 41 6.17 14.60 2.88
N LEU A 42 5.96 13.34 3.27
CA LEU A 42 6.90 12.61 4.13
C LEU A 42 8.25 12.35 3.44
N PHE A 43 8.26 12.13 2.12
CA PHE A 43 9.51 12.06 1.36
C PHE A 43 10.23 13.42 1.31
N ALA A 44 9.49 14.53 1.22
CA ALA A 44 10.06 15.86 1.31
C ALA A 44 10.68 16.11 2.70
N ALA A 45 10.02 15.65 3.76
CA ALA A 45 10.57 15.72 5.12
C ALA A 45 11.91 14.98 5.24
N GLN A 46 11.96 13.74 4.75
CA GLN A 46 13.18 12.95 4.73
C GLN A 46 14.30 13.62 3.93
N SER A 47 13.95 14.19 2.77
CA SER A 47 14.90 14.89 1.89
C SER A 47 15.46 16.15 2.55
N ALA A 48 14.64 16.88 3.32
CA ALA A 48 15.08 18.05 4.07
C ALA A 48 16.08 17.68 5.17
N LEU A 49 15.80 16.59 5.93
CA LEU A 49 16.72 16.08 6.95
C LEU A 49 18.08 15.66 6.40
N LEU A 50 18.15 15.10 5.18
CA LEU A 50 19.43 14.79 4.51
C LEU A 50 20.33 16.02 4.32
N THR A 51 19.73 17.21 4.25
CA THR A 51 20.44 18.48 4.10
C THR A 51 20.59 19.25 5.42
N GLY A 52 20.10 18.69 6.53
CA GLY A 52 20.11 19.31 7.85
C GLY A 52 19.03 20.39 8.06
N ASP A 53 18.05 20.49 7.15
CA ASP A 53 16.95 21.45 7.25
C ASP A 53 15.80 20.88 8.08
N VAL A 54 15.95 20.97 9.41
CA VAL A 54 14.97 20.46 10.38
C VAL A 54 13.63 21.20 10.28
N ASP A 55 13.65 22.52 10.07
CA ASP A 55 12.42 23.31 10.01
C ASP A 55 11.54 22.91 8.82
N THR A 56 12.15 22.75 7.63
CA THR A 56 11.44 22.24 6.45
C THR A 56 10.94 20.82 6.66
N ALA A 57 11.72 19.96 7.34
CA ALA A 57 11.30 18.60 7.64
C ALA A 57 10.07 18.55 8.55
N VAL A 58 10.08 19.33 9.63
CA VAL A 58 8.95 19.46 10.57
C VAL A 58 7.71 19.96 9.86
N SER A 59 7.82 21.03 9.07
CA SER A 59 6.68 21.59 8.33
C SER A 59 6.07 20.62 7.33
N ALA A 60 6.91 19.80 6.67
CA ALA A 60 6.44 18.77 5.75
C ALA A 60 5.70 17.64 6.49
N VAL A 61 6.17 17.21 7.67
CA VAL A 61 5.45 16.22 8.50
C VAL A 61 4.12 16.77 9.01
N GLU A 62 4.07 18.03 9.47
CA GLU A 62 2.82 18.66 9.91
C GLU A 62 1.80 18.77 8.77
N THR A 63 2.27 19.07 7.55
CA THR A 63 1.42 19.11 6.35
C THR A 63 0.85 17.72 6.03
N ALA A 64 1.71 16.69 6.07
CA ALA A 64 1.33 15.30 5.88
C ALA A 64 0.28 14.83 6.90
N GLN A 65 0.50 15.17 8.18
CA GLN A 65 -0.42 14.83 9.27
C GLN A 65 -1.78 15.52 9.11
N ALA A 66 -1.79 16.83 8.82
CA ALA A 66 -3.02 17.57 8.62
C ALA A 66 -3.85 17.01 7.44
N ALA A 67 -3.17 16.63 6.35
CA ALA A 67 -3.82 15.98 5.21
C ALA A 67 -4.41 14.62 5.58
N TYR A 68 -3.70 13.79 6.37
CA TYR A 68 -4.24 12.53 6.90
C TYR A 68 -5.49 12.76 7.76
N GLU A 69 -5.40 13.67 8.75
CA GLU A 69 -6.48 13.97 9.69
C GLU A 69 -7.75 14.47 8.98
N GLN A 70 -7.59 15.27 7.92
CA GLN A 70 -8.71 15.83 7.17
C GLN A 70 -9.29 14.85 6.14
N LEU A 71 -8.44 14.12 5.40
CA LEU A 71 -8.82 13.46 4.15
C LEU A 71 -9.02 11.95 4.29
N LEU A 72 -8.34 11.29 5.24
CA LEU A 72 -8.35 9.82 5.37
C LEU A 72 -8.90 9.39 6.72
N ARG A 73 -8.45 10.03 7.81
CA ARG A 73 -8.78 9.63 9.18
C ARG A 73 -10.29 9.43 9.46
N PRO A 74 -11.23 10.27 8.96
CA PRO A 74 -12.66 10.08 9.25
C PRO A 74 -13.20 8.74 8.74
N GLU A 75 -12.89 8.39 7.50
CA GLU A 75 -13.32 7.14 6.87
C GLU A 75 -12.61 5.94 7.48
N LEU A 76 -11.31 6.05 7.73
CA LEU A 76 -10.53 5.01 8.40
C LEU A 76 -11.06 4.71 9.81
N SER A 77 -11.45 5.75 10.57
CA SER A 77 -11.94 5.58 11.95
C SER A 77 -13.26 4.81 12.05
N THR A 78 -14.06 4.89 10.98
CA THR A 78 -15.31 4.13 10.85
C THR A 78 -15.03 2.65 10.59
N ALA A 79 -13.94 2.34 9.87
CA ALA A 79 -13.57 0.97 9.54
C ALA A 79 -12.75 0.27 10.64
N ASP A 80 -11.79 0.98 11.24
CA ASP A 80 -10.86 0.45 12.23
C ASP A 80 -10.33 1.56 13.17
N THR A 81 -10.90 1.64 14.38
CA THR A 81 -10.52 2.66 15.38
C THR A 81 -9.14 2.38 16.01
N GLU A 82 -8.73 1.11 16.10
CA GLU A 82 -7.42 0.76 16.66
C GLU A 82 -6.31 1.18 15.70
N LEU A 83 -6.49 0.94 14.40
CA LEU A 83 -5.58 1.40 13.37
C LEU A 83 -5.42 2.92 13.38
N VAL A 84 -6.52 3.68 13.48
CA VAL A 84 -6.43 5.14 13.54
C VAL A 84 -5.67 5.62 14.77
N THR A 85 -5.89 4.99 15.93
CA THR A 85 -5.11 5.31 17.14
C THR A 85 -3.62 5.07 16.91
N ARG A 86 -3.28 3.94 16.28
CA ARG A 86 -1.89 3.62 15.94
C ARG A 86 -1.28 4.60 14.93
N LEU A 87 -2.02 5.00 13.90
CA LEU A 87 -1.57 5.99 12.93
C LEU A 87 -1.36 7.37 13.57
N ASP A 88 -2.26 7.78 14.46
CA ASP A 88 -2.11 9.03 15.21
C ASP A 88 -0.81 9.01 16.05
N ASP A 89 -0.51 7.89 16.72
CA ASP A 89 0.73 7.70 17.48
C ASP A 89 1.98 7.68 16.57
N ILE A 90 1.90 7.03 15.40
CA ILE A 90 3.00 7.00 14.42
C ILE A 90 3.27 8.41 13.86
N PHE A 91 2.24 9.21 13.57
CA PHE A 91 2.43 10.61 13.14
C PHE A 91 3.06 11.46 14.24
N ALA A 92 2.64 11.30 15.50
CA ALA A 92 3.26 11.98 16.63
C ALA A 92 4.75 11.61 16.78
N ARG A 93 5.10 10.32 16.65
CA ARG A 93 6.49 9.85 16.61
C ARG A 93 7.27 10.43 15.42
N THR A 94 6.65 10.49 14.25
CA THR A 94 7.27 11.04 13.03
C THR A 94 7.62 12.50 13.20
N LEU A 95 6.72 13.28 13.83
CA LEU A 95 6.98 14.69 14.13
C LEU A 95 8.11 14.86 15.13
N ALA A 96 8.12 14.09 16.23
CA ALA A 96 9.20 14.12 17.22
C ALA A 96 10.55 13.73 16.60
N THR A 97 10.54 12.77 15.67
CA THR A 97 11.71 12.28 14.94
C THR A 97 12.26 13.35 13.99
N ALA A 98 11.38 14.05 13.26
CA ALA A 98 11.75 15.18 12.42
C ALA A 98 12.38 16.31 13.24
N GLN A 99 11.80 16.65 14.40
CA GLN A 99 12.34 17.66 15.32
C GLN A 99 13.72 17.27 15.87
N ALA A 100 13.97 15.98 16.09
CA ALA A 100 15.26 15.45 16.53
C ALA A 100 16.30 15.39 15.41
N GLY A 101 15.90 15.57 14.15
CA GLY A 101 16.77 15.44 12.98
C GLY A 101 17.15 13.99 12.64
N ASP A 102 16.40 13.00 13.14
CA ASP A 102 16.71 11.58 12.94
C ASP A 102 16.14 11.08 11.60
N SER A 103 16.98 11.17 10.56
CA SER A 103 16.57 10.80 9.21
C SER A 103 16.37 9.29 9.00
N LEU A 104 16.95 8.43 9.84
CA LEU A 104 16.83 6.98 9.70
C LEU A 104 15.52 6.49 10.30
N GLU A 105 15.20 6.91 11.52
CA GLU A 105 13.92 6.59 12.15
C GLU A 105 12.75 7.18 11.33
N LEU A 106 12.91 8.38 10.76
CA LEU A 106 11.87 8.94 9.89
C LEU A 106 11.62 8.07 8.65
N ALA A 107 12.68 7.48 8.09
CA ALA A 107 12.56 6.57 6.95
C ALA A 107 11.79 5.29 7.30
N VAL A 108 12.01 4.73 8.51
CA VAL A 108 11.22 3.61 9.04
C VAL A 108 9.76 3.99 9.17
N LEU A 109 9.48 5.09 9.89
CA LEU A 109 8.12 5.55 10.19
C LEU A 109 7.32 5.87 8.91
N ARG A 110 7.98 6.32 7.84
CA ARG A 110 7.33 6.50 6.53
C ARG A 110 6.80 5.17 5.97
N GLY A 111 7.55 4.09 6.13
CA GLY A 111 7.11 2.75 5.75
C GLY A 111 5.91 2.27 6.58
N GLU A 112 5.93 2.54 7.88
CA GLU A 112 4.82 2.24 8.80
C GLU A 112 3.54 3.02 8.45
N ILE A 113 3.64 4.34 8.18
CA ILE A 113 2.49 5.17 7.77
C ILE A 113 1.89 4.63 6.47
N TRP A 114 2.72 4.36 5.47
CA TRP A 114 2.25 3.87 4.17
C TRP A 114 1.50 2.55 4.31
N THR A 115 2.08 1.59 5.02
CA THR A 115 1.44 0.29 5.24
C THR A 115 0.21 0.38 6.14
N GLY A 116 0.17 1.34 7.07
CA GLY A 116 -1.04 1.68 7.82
C GLY A 116 -2.17 2.21 6.94
N PHE A 117 -1.88 3.03 5.92
CA PHE A 117 -2.88 3.44 4.93
C PHE A 117 -3.38 2.28 4.09
N LEU A 118 -2.51 1.35 3.70
CA LEU A 118 -2.90 0.13 2.98
C LEU A 118 -3.80 -0.77 3.84
N GLN A 119 -3.51 -0.89 5.15
CA GLN A 119 -4.34 -1.62 6.10
C GLN A 119 -5.71 -0.98 6.23
N GLY A 120 -5.75 0.34 6.39
CA GLY A 120 -6.99 1.10 6.51
C GLY A 120 -7.84 1.01 5.24
N GLY A 121 -7.22 1.17 4.07
CA GLY A 121 -7.90 1.02 2.80
C GLY A 121 -8.47 -0.39 2.61
N SER A 122 -7.72 -1.42 2.99
CA SER A 122 -8.19 -2.81 2.97
C SER A 122 -9.40 -3.01 3.90
N ALA A 123 -9.33 -2.49 5.13
CA ALA A 123 -10.44 -2.58 6.09
C ALA A 123 -11.71 -1.91 5.57
N VAL A 124 -11.60 -0.70 4.98
CA VAL A 124 -12.74 0.00 4.37
C VAL A 124 -13.35 -0.83 3.24
N VAL A 125 -12.53 -1.38 2.35
CA VAL A 125 -13.01 -2.22 1.23
C VAL A 125 -13.73 -3.46 1.74
N LEU A 126 -13.14 -4.20 2.68
CA LEU A 126 -13.70 -5.44 3.19
C LEU A 126 -15.00 -5.20 4.00
N ASN A 127 -15.07 -4.12 4.77
CA ASN A 127 -16.29 -3.70 5.45
C ASN A 127 -17.38 -3.28 4.46
N ALA A 128 -17.03 -2.55 3.40
CA ALA A 128 -17.97 -2.16 2.35
C ALA A 128 -18.55 -3.40 1.62
N LEU A 129 -17.72 -4.39 1.30
CA LEU A 129 -18.18 -5.65 0.71
C LEU A 129 -19.11 -6.43 1.64
N THR A 130 -18.81 -6.49 2.93
CA THR A 130 -19.69 -7.10 3.95
C THR A 130 -21.07 -6.41 3.99
N ASN A 131 -21.11 -5.11 3.74
CA ASN A 131 -22.33 -4.31 3.67
C ASN A 131 -22.97 -4.25 2.27
N ASN A 132 -22.46 -5.04 1.31
CA ASN A 132 -22.88 -5.03 -0.09
C ASN A 132 -22.78 -3.63 -0.77
N ASP A 133 -21.84 -2.80 -0.30
CA ASP A 133 -21.54 -1.48 -0.85
C ASP A 133 -20.35 -1.57 -1.82
N ALA A 134 -20.67 -1.95 -3.06
CA ALA A 134 -19.68 -2.10 -4.11
C ALA A 134 -19.10 -0.74 -4.59
N ASP A 135 -19.79 0.38 -4.34
CA ASP A 135 -19.31 1.70 -4.76
C ASP A 135 -18.18 2.18 -3.85
N THR A 136 -18.37 2.11 -2.53
CA THR A 136 -17.31 2.41 -1.56
C THR A 136 -16.12 1.46 -1.73
N ALA A 137 -16.39 0.17 -1.90
CA ALA A 137 -15.35 -0.81 -2.16
C ALA A 137 -14.52 -0.45 -3.42
N ALA A 138 -15.18 -0.05 -4.52
CA ALA A 138 -14.49 0.35 -5.75
C ALA A 138 -13.63 1.61 -5.57
N GLN A 139 -14.13 2.60 -4.82
CA GLN A 139 -13.41 3.86 -4.58
C GLN A 139 -12.13 3.62 -3.79
N TRP A 140 -12.21 2.80 -2.73
CA TRP A 140 -11.11 2.55 -1.81
C TRP A 140 -10.12 1.48 -2.29
N LEU A 141 -10.54 0.54 -3.13
CA LEU A 141 -9.65 -0.51 -3.67
C LEU A 141 -8.45 0.08 -4.44
N SER A 142 -8.52 1.31 -4.89
CA SER A 142 -7.39 2.01 -5.52
C SER A 142 -6.22 2.28 -4.54
N LEU A 143 -6.51 2.42 -3.25
CA LEU A 143 -5.50 2.52 -2.19
C LEU A 143 -5.02 1.12 -1.81
N ARG A 144 -4.21 0.54 -2.70
CA ARG A 144 -3.55 -0.75 -2.51
C ARG A 144 -2.22 -0.76 -3.24
N GLU A 145 -1.42 -1.77 -2.94
CA GLU A 145 -0.27 -2.09 -3.76
C GLU A 145 -0.67 -2.86 -5.01
N PHE A 146 0.20 -2.82 -6.00
CA PHE A 146 0.05 -3.61 -7.21
C PHE A 146 1.28 -4.48 -7.38
N ARG A 147 1.07 -5.73 -7.80
CA ARG A 147 2.19 -6.60 -8.17
C ARG A 147 2.98 -5.99 -9.33
N PRO A 148 4.33 -5.98 -9.26
CA PRO A 148 5.14 -5.60 -10.41
C PRO A 148 4.78 -6.46 -11.61
N SER A 149 4.45 -5.82 -12.72
CA SER A 149 4.24 -6.52 -13.98
C SER A 149 5.57 -7.11 -14.44
N THR A 150 5.64 -8.41 -14.66
CA THR A 150 6.81 -9.05 -15.28
C THR A 150 6.46 -9.47 -16.70
N LYS A 151 7.46 -9.83 -17.51
CA LYS A 151 7.24 -10.43 -18.84
C LYS A 151 6.34 -11.67 -18.79
N PHE A 152 6.19 -12.27 -17.61
CA PHE A 152 5.43 -13.49 -17.36
C PHE A 152 4.21 -13.30 -16.45
N SER A 153 3.96 -12.10 -15.90
CA SER A 153 2.81 -11.81 -15.04
C SER A 153 2.16 -10.49 -15.45
N ARG A 154 0.87 -10.55 -15.74
CA ARG A 154 0.05 -9.33 -15.81
C ARG A 154 -0.28 -8.89 -14.38
N PRO A 155 -0.47 -7.58 -14.13
CA PRO A 155 -1.04 -7.12 -12.86
C PRO A 155 -2.33 -7.90 -12.59
N ASN A 156 -2.47 -8.45 -11.38
CA ASN A 156 -3.70 -9.15 -11.04
C ASN A 156 -4.85 -8.13 -11.00
N ALA A 157 -5.99 -8.50 -11.60
CA ALA A 157 -7.18 -7.64 -11.65
C ALA A 157 -8.37 -8.31 -10.95
N ASP A 158 -8.11 -9.41 -10.21
CA ASP A 158 -9.14 -10.26 -9.62
C ASP A 158 -10.03 -9.47 -8.65
N ALA A 159 -9.46 -8.67 -7.75
CA ALA A 159 -10.24 -7.82 -6.85
C ALA A 159 -11.09 -6.77 -7.60
N THR A 160 -10.53 -6.14 -8.64
CA THR A 160 -11.26 -5.13 -9.41
C THR A 160 -12.42 -5.77 -10.19
N LEU A 161 -12.19 -6.94 -10.79
CA LEU A 161 -13.21 -7.70 -11.49
C LEU A 161 -14.29 -8.19 -10.53
N ALA A 162 -13.90 -8.65 -9.33
CA ALA A 162 -14.84 -9.10 -8.31
C ALA A 162 -15.82 -7.98 -7.91
N ILE A 163 -15.32 -6.77 -7.65
CA ILE A 163 -16.20 -5.62 -7.35
C ILE A 163 -17.09 -5.26 -8.55
N GLN A 164 -16.58 -5.30 -9.78
CA GLN A 164 -17.39 -5.04 -10.98
C GLN A 164 -18.51 -6.07 -11.14
N ARG A 165 -18.21 -7.35 -10.93
CA ARG A 165 -19.19 -8.44 -10.96
C ARG A 165 -20.23 -8.31 -9.85
N LEU A 166 -19.82 -7.86 -8.66
CA LEU A 166 -20.75 -7.54 -7.57
C LEU A 166 -21.70 -6.41 -7.98
N LYS A 167 -21.19 -5.31 -8.55
CA LYS A 167 -22.01 -4.20 -9.08
C LYS A 167 -23.00 -4.65 -10.14
N ALA A 168 -22.60 -5.61 -10.98
CA ALA A 168 -23.44 -6.18 -12.02
C ALA A 168 -24.43 -7.23 -11.50
N GLY A 169 -24.35 -7.62 -10.22
CA GLY A 169 -25.19 -8.68 -9.63
C GLY A 169 -24.82 -10.09 -10.09
N GLU A 170 -23.61 -10.29 -10.64
CA GLU A 170 -23.14 -11.57 -11.17
C GLU A 170 -22.59 -12.50 -10.09
N ILE A 171 -22.10 -11.94 -8.97
CA ILE A 171 -21.59 -12.70 -7.81
C ILE A 171 -22.15 -12.12 -6.51
N THR A 172 -22.10 -12.89 -5.43
CA THR A 172 -22.52 -12.45 -4.10
C THR A 172 -21.46 -11.56 -3.44
N ALA A 173 -21.87 -10.80 -2.43
CA ALA A 173 -20.98 -10.01 -1.58
C ALA A 173 -19.86 -10.87 -0.96
N ASP A 174 -20.20 -12.04 -0.42
CA ASP A 174 -19.23 -12.99 0.16
C ASP A 174 -18.20 -13.46 -0.88
N ALA A 175 -18.64 -13.77 -2.11
CA ALA A 175 -17.72 -14.20 -3.17
C ALA A 175 -16.79 -13.05 -3.58
N ALA A 176 -17.29 -11.81 -3.62
CA ALA A 176 -16.46 -10.64 -3.88
C ALA A 176 -15.47 -10.37 -2.74
N PHE A 177 -15.91 -10.48 -1.49
CA PHE A 177 -15.06 -10.36 -0.30
C PHE A 177 -13.87 -11.33 -0.38
N GLN A 178 -14.14 -12.62 -0.61
CA GLN A 178 -13.10 -13.64 -0.66
C GLN A 178 -12.11 -13.40 -1.81
N ALA A 179 -12.60 -13.03 -3.00
CA ALA A 179 -11.74 -12.71 -4.13
C ALA A 179 -10.85 -11.49 -3.87
N VAL A 180 -11.40 -10.44 -3.24
CA VAL A 180 -10.64 -9.23 -2.90
C VAL A 180 -9.61 -9.50 -1.80
N GLN A 181 -10.01 -10.20 -0.74
CA GLN A 181 -9.11 -10.56 0.35
C GLN A 181 -7.91 -11.38 -0.16
N ASN A 182 -8.17 -12.41 -0.97
CA ASN A 182 -7.10 -13.25 -1.53
C ASN A 182 -6.13 -12.44 -2.40
N ASP A 183 -6.64 -11.55 -3.27
CA ASP A 183 -5.80 -10.71 -4.14
C ASP A 183 -4.92 -9.72 -3.35
N LEU A 184 -5.48 -9.12 -2.28
CA LEU A 184 -4.75 -8.21 -1.40
C LEU A 184 -3.65 -8.93 -0.64
N LEU A 185 -3.97 -10.05 0.01
CA LEU A 185 -3.01 -10.85 0.78
C LEU A 185 -1.87 -11.39 -0.09
N ASP A 186 -2.20 -11.90 -1.27
CA ASP A 186 -1.23 -12.36 -2.27
C ASP A 186 -0.33 -11.20 -2.76
N THR A 187 -0.89 -10.00 -2.93
CA THR A 187 -0.12 -8.79 -3.24
C THR A 187 0.82 -8.40 -2.11
N TYR A 188 0.35 -8.35 -0.86
CA TYR A 188 1.16 -7.96 0.28
C TYR A 188 2.25 -8.99 0.60
N GLN A 189 2.01 -10.28 0.37
CA GLN A 189 3.07 -11.29 0.44
C GLN A 189 4.19 -11.02 -0.57
N SER A 190 3.84 -10.64 -1.80
CA SER A 190 4.83 -10.26 -2.81
C SER A 190 5.59 -8.99 -2.40
N GLN A 191 4.91 -8.00 -1.83
CA GLN A 191 5.53 -6.74 -1.41
C GLN A 191 6.44 -6.92 -0.20
N LEU A 192 6.07 -7.77 0.76
CA LEU A 192 6.94 -8.19 1.86
C LEU A 192 8.27 -8.76 1.32
N HIS A 193 8.19 -9.69 0.37
CA HIS A 193 9.40 -10.26 -0.24
C HIS A 193 10.27 -9.20 -0.92
N ILE A 194 9.66 -8.30 -1.70
CA ILE A 194 10.35 -7.20 -2.37
C ILE A 194 11.03 -6.29 -1.35
N ALA A 195 10.35 -5.94 -0.27
CA ALA A 195 10.89 -5.08 0.78
C ALA A 195 12.07 -5.72 1.51
N LEU A 196 12.00 -7.02 1.83
CA LEU A 196 13.11 -7.75 2.46
C LEU A 196 14.34 -7.81 1.54
N VAL A 197 14.16 -8.14 0.26
CA VAL A 197 15.25 -8.12 -0.73
C VAL A 197 15.81 -6.70 -0.88
N GLY A 198 14.94 -5.69 -0.92
CA GLY A 198 15.33 -4.29 -1.01
C GLY A 198 16.14 -3.81 0.19
N ALA A 199 15.81 -4.26 1.40
CA ALA A 199 16.55 -3.97 2.62
C ALA A 199 17.94 -4.61 2.60
N ASP A 200 18.03 -5.89 2.25
CA ASP A 200 19.29 -6.63 2.13
C ASP A 200 20.22 -6.01 1.08
N GLU A 201 19.71 -5.74 -0.12
CA GLU A 201 20.48 -5.09 -1.19
C GLU A 201 20.95 -3.68 -0.80
N ALA A 202 20.14 -2.92 -0.06
CA ALA A 202 20.51 -1.60 0.43
C ALA A 202 21.62 -1.70 1.50
N GLY A 203 21.51 -2.66 2.42
CA GLY A 203 22.54 -2.96 3.42
C GLY A 203 23.88 -3.33 2.78
N ALA A 204 23.87 -4.27 1.82
CA ALA A 204 25.07 -4.68 1.10
C ALA A 204 25.77 -3.55 0.32
N ARG A 205 25.06 -2.46 0.00
CA ARG A 205 25.59 -1.28 -0.70
C ARG A 205 25.87 -0.09 0.22
N GLY A 206 25.65 -0.22 1.53
CA GLY A 206 25.81 0.87 2.50
C GLY A 206 24.78 2.00 2.35
N PHE A 207 23.61 1.72 1.76
CA PHE A 207 22.52 2.69 1.62
C PHE A 207 21.61 2.66 2.85
N THR A 208 22.11 3.17 3.98
CA THR A 208 21.47 3.10 5.31
C THR A 208 20.04 3.64 5.33
N MET A 209 19.78 4.78 4.70
CA MET A 209 18.44 5.36 4.63
C MET A 209 17.45 4.48 3.85
N ARG A 210 17.88 3.90 2.72
CA ARG A 210 17.03 2.98 1.94
C ARG A 210 16.81 1.68 2.70
N ARG A 211 17.83 1.19 3.41
CA ARG A 211 17.74 0.02 4.29
C ARG A 211 16.67 0.21 5.36
N ALA A 212 16.71 1.33 6.09
CA ALA A 212 15.74 1.69 7.11
C ALA A 212 14.30 1.76 6.57
N GLU A 213 14.11 2.43 5.43
CA GLU A 213 12.81 2.50 4.77
C GLU A 213 12.25 1.13 4.38
N GLN A 214 13.08 0.29 3.77
CA GLN A 214 12.66 -1.04 3.33
C GLN A 214 12.37 -1.97 4.52
N ALA A 215 13.09 -1.83 5.63
CA ALA A 215 12.79 -2.55 6.87
C ALA A 215 11.43 -2.15 7.45
N GLY A 216 11.13 -0.84 7.53
CA GLY A 216 9.81 -0.35 7.96
C GLY A 216 8.67 -0.83 7.06
N LEU A 217 8.86 -0.80 5.73
CA LEU A 217 7.91 -1.37 4.79
C LEU A 217 7.70 -2.88 4.99
N ALA A 218 8.78 -3.65 5.18
CA ALA A 218 8.70 -5.09 5.39
C ALA A 218 7.89 -5.43 6.66
N ALA A 219 8.17 -4.76 7.77
CA ALA A 219 7.39 -4.94 9.01
C ALA A 219 5.92 -4.59 8.82
N GLY A 220 5.63 -3.50 8.11
CA GLY A 220 4.27 -3.09 7.79
C GLY A 220 3.51 -4.08 6.90
N TYR A 221 4.15 -4.62 5.85
CA TYR A 221 3.56 -5.68 5.03
C TYR A 221 3.35 -6.98 5.80
N PHE A 222 4.24 -7.31 6.73
CA PHE A 222 4.04 -8.47 7.61
C PHE A 222 2.82 -8.28 8.52
N ASN A 223 2.63 -7.09 9.08
CA ASN A 223 1.45 -6.78 9.91
C ASN A 223 0.13 -6.92 9.13
N LEU A 224 0.10 -6.52 7.85
CA LEU A 224 -1.04 -6.75 6.95
C LEU A 224 -1.38 -8.24 6.78
N LEU A 225 -0.37 -9.11 6.85
CA LEU A 225 -0.51 -10.57 6.73
C LEU A 225 -0.73 -11.25 8.08
N GLY A 226 -0.72 -10.51 9.18
CA GLY A 226 -0.66 -11.06 10.54
C GLY A 226 -1.81 -12.00 10.90
N ALA A 227 -3.03 -11.68 10.45
CA ALA A 227 -4.19 -12.55 10.69
C ALA A 227 -4.03 -13.91 10.00
N ALA A 228 -3.71 -13.92 8.70
CA ALA A 228 -3.48 -15.15 7.95
C ALA A 228 -2.26 -15.93 8.47
N PHE A 229 -1.22 -15.22 8.91
CA PHE A 229 -0.07 -15.82 9.56
C PHE A 229 -0.45 -16.53 10.85
N ALA A 230 -1.25 -15.89 11.72
CA ALA A 230 -1.74 -16.49 12.95
C ALA A 230 -2.65 -17.70 12.70
N ASP A 231 -3.49 -17.65 11.66
CA ASP A 231 -4.34 -18.78 11.28
C ASP A 231 -3.51 -19.99 10.83
N GLN A 232 -2.41 -19.76 10.11
CA GLN A 232 -1.54 -20.84 9.62
C GLN A 232 -0.53 -21.35 10.66
N ARG A 233 0.03 -20.46 11.48
CA ARG A 233 1.19 -20.73 12.36
C ARG A 233 0.91 -20.58 13.84
N GLY A 234 -0.22 -20.01 14.22
CA GLY A 234 -0.61 -19.72 15.60
C GLY A 234 -0.21 -18.31 16.06
N THR A 235 -0.89 -17.82 17.09
CA THR A 235 -0.69 -16.48 17.66
C THR A 235 0.68 -16.30 18.31
N GLU A 236 1.24 -17.34 18.92
CA GLU A 236 2.59 -17.31 19.50
C GLU A 236 3.65 -17.08 18.42
N ALA A 237 3.54 -17.77 17.28
CA ALA A 237 4.44 -17.59 16.15
C ALA A 237 4.31 -16.18 15.55
N LEU A 238 3.08 -15.62 15.49
CA LEU A 238 2.86 -14.24 15.07
C LEU A 238 3.62 -13.27 15.99
N THR A 239 3.44 -13.38 17.31
CA THR A 239 4.11 -12.50 18.28
C THR A 239 5.64 -12.58 18.19
N ILE A 240 6.20 -13.79 18.08
CA ILE A 240 7.65 -13.98 17.89
C ILE A 240 8.11 -13.29 16.61
N SER A 241 7.38 -13.48 15.51
CA SER A 241 7.75 -12.89 14.22
C SER A 241 7.69 -11.37 14.26
N GLN A 242 6.65 -10.79 14.87
CA GLN A 242 6.53 -9.34 15.07
C GLN A 242 7.73 -8.79 15.83
N GLN A 243 8.13 -9.46 16.92
CA GLN A 243 9.35 -9.08 17.65
C GLN A 243 10.60 -9.16 16.77
N THR A 244 10.75 -10.18 15.93
CA THR A 244 11.88 -10.29 15.00
C THR A 244 11.89 -9.14 13.97
N PHE A 245 10.73 -8.64 13.54
CA PHE A 245 10.65 -7.44 12.71
C PHE A 245 11.02 -6.16 13.48
N ASP A 246 10.64 -6.03 14.75
CA ASP A 246 11.05 -4.89 15.59
C ASP A 246 12.58 -4.87 15.79
N GLU A 247 13.20 -6.05 15.94
CA GLU A 247 14.64 -6.23 16.00
C GLU A 247 15.31 -5.84 14.66
N LEU A 248 14.72 -6.21 13.52
CA LEU A 248 15.18 -5.77 12.19
C LEU A 248 15.11 -4.25 12.03
N ILE A 249 14.03 -3.61 12.46
CA ILE A 249 13.88 -2.14 12.43
C ILE A 249 14.98 -1.49 13.25
N THR A 250 15.17 -1.94 14.49
CA THR A 250 16.21 -1.42 15.40
C THR A 250 17.60 -1.55 14.77
N ALA A 251 17.89 -2.70 14.15
CA ALA A 251 19.15 -2.94 13.46
C ALA A 251 19.31 -2.04 12.22
N ALA A 252 18.25 -1.85 11.43
CA ALA A 252 18.28 -1.07 10.20
C ALA A 252 18.54 0.43 10.45
N SER A 253 18.04 0.96 11.57
CA SER A 253 18.27 2.33 12.05
C SER A 253 19.61 2.52 12.78
N SER A 254 20.36 1.44 13.03
CA SER A 254 21.69 1.49 13.65
C SER A 254 22.82 1.59 12.62
N ASP A 255 24.01 1.98 13.06
CA ASP A 255 25.24 1.93 12.26
C ASP A 255 25.98 0.57 12.42
N ASP A 256 25.24 -0.50 12.77
CA ASP A 256 25.77 -1.85 12.97
C ASP A 256 25.33 -2.79 11.83
N ASP A 257 26.17 -2.86 10.79
CA ASP A 257 25.93 -3.72 9.63
C ASP A 257 25.90 -5.21 9.96
N ALA A 258 26.64 -5.65 10.99
CA ALA A 258 26.67 -7.05 11.40
C ALA A 258 25.38 -7.45 12.12
N LEU A 259 24.86 -6.55 12.97
CA LEU A 259 23.55 -6.70 13.58
C LEU A 259 22.47 -6.75 12.51
N PHE A 260 22.47 -5.81 11.55
CA PHE A 260 21.51 -5.81 10.46
C PHE A 260 21.53 -7.11 9.64
N ALA A 261 22.72 -7.59 9.26
CA ALA A 261 22.87 -8.84 8.50
C ALA A 261 22.33 -10.06 9.26
N THR A 262 22.43 -10.06 10.59
CA THR A 262 21.86 -11.11 11.44
C THR A 262 20.33 -11.00 11.47
N SER A 263 19.80 -9.82 11.80
CA SER A 263 18.35 -9.60 11.93
C SER A 263 17.58 -9.85 10.62
N ILE A 264 18.15 -9.50 9.46
CA ILE A 264 17.50 -9.79 8.17
C ILE A 264 17.43 -11.30 7.90
N CYS A 265 18.45 -12.06 8.31
CA CYS A 265 18.46 -13.52 8.19
C CYS A 265 17.42 -14.17 9.10
N ASP A 266 17.29 -13.65 10.33
CA ASP A 266 16.27 -14.11 11.28
C ASP A 266 14.86 -13.84 10.74
N VAL A 267 14.59 -12.64 10.21
CA VAL A 267 13.30 -12.31 9.59
C VAL A 267 12.98 -13.22 8.41
N VAL A 268 13.93 -13.43 7.49
CA VAL A 268 13.74 -14.35 6.35
C VAL A 268 13.43 -15.77 6.83
N THR A 269 14.04 -16.19 7.94
CA THR A 269 13.83 -17.51 8.53
C THR A 269 12.43 -17.65 9.14
N VAL A 270 11.94 -16.67 9.90
CA VAL A 270 10.62 -16.77 10.55
C VAL A 270 9.47 -16.72 9.56
N VAL A 271 9.62 -15.99 8.44
CA VAL A 271 8.60 -15.96 7.37
C VAL A 271 8.76 -17.11 6.37
N ALA A 272 9.77 -17.97 6.53
CA ALA A 272 10.04 -19.06 5.60
C ALA A 272 8.87 -20.07 5.55
N GLY A 273 8.41 -20.33 4.33
CA GLY A 273 7.29 -21.24 4.09
C GLY A 273 5.93 -20.73 4.58
N PHE A 274 5.82 -19.48 5.01
CA PHE A 274 4.52 -18.82 5.13
C PHE A 274 3.99 -18.53 3.72
N ARG A 275 2.75 -18.95 3.44
CA ARG A 275 2.05 -18.62 2.20
C ARG A 275 0.57 -18.52 2.51
N ASP A 276 0.03 -17.35 2.20
CA ASP A 276 -1.30 -16.93 2.63
C ASP A 276 -2.42 -17.69 1.90
N ALA A 277 -2.30 -17.86 0.58
CA ALA A 277 -3.38 -18.44 -0.21
C ALA A 277 -3.14 -19.92 -0.62
N THR A 278 -4.18 -20.74 -0.47
CA THR A 278 -4.45 -21.79 -1.47
C THR A 278 -4.46 -21.13 -2.84
N LEU A 279 -3.68 -21.66 -3.80
CA LEU A 279 -3.58 -21.12 -5.16
C LEU A 279 -4.96 -20.73 -5.68
N SER A 280 -5.13 -19.49 -6.16
CA SER A 280 -6.36 -19.11 -6.86
C SER A 280 -6.57 -20.05 -8.06
N ASP A 281 -7.80 -20.22 -8.56
CA ASP A 281 -8.05 -21.07 -9.73
C ASP A 281 -7.17 -20.69 -10.93
N PHE A 282 -6.88 -19.40 -11.09
CA PHE A 282 -5.96 -18.90 -12.11
C PHE A 282 -4.50 -19.32 -11.87
N GLU A 283 -4.02 -19.21 -10.63
CA GLU A 283 -2.66 -19.62 -10.25
C GLU A 283 -2.49 -21.15 -10.25
N ALA A 284 -3.52 -21.89 -9.88
CA ALA A 284 -3.58 -23.35 -9.96
C ALA A 284 -3.52 -23.80 -11.42
N ALA A 285 -4.31 -23.19 -12.30
CA ALA A 285 -4.28 -23.44 -13.74
C ALA A 285 -2.91 -23.09 -14.36
N ARG A 286 -2.30 -21.98 -13.93
CA ARG A 286 -0.96 -21.58 -14.35
C ARG A 286 0.10 -22.58 -13.88
N SER A 287 0.11 -22.94 -12.61
CA SER A 287 1.07 -23.86 -12.01
C SER A 287 0.96 -25.24 -12.65
N ALA A 288 -0.26 -25.73 -12.88
CA ALA A 288 -0.52 -26.95 -13.65
C ALA A 288 0.03 -26.83 -15.09
N GLY A 289 -0.20 -25.70 -15.76
CA GLY A 289 0.33 -25.45 -17.10
C GLY A 289 1.86 -25.40 -17.16
N GLN A 290 2.52 -24.84 -16.15
CA GLN A 290 3.99 -24.84 -16.03
C GLN A 290 4.53 -26.25 -15.77
N LEU A 291 3.88 -27.01 -14.88
CA LEU A 291 4.25 -28.39 -14.60
C LEU A 291 4.13 -29.26 -15.86
N VAL A 292 3.06 -29.09 -16.63
CA VAL A 292 2.86 -29.79 -17.92
C VAL A 292 3.97 -29.42 -18.92
N ARG A 293 4.37 -28.15 -19.01
CA ARG A 293 5.48 -27.73 -19.89
C ARG A 293 6.82 -28.30 -19.43
N PHE A 294 7.06 -28.36 -18.13
CA PHE A 294 8.28 -28.95 -17.56
C PHE A 294 8.34 -30.46 -17.82
N ILE A 295 7.23 -31.18 -17.60
CA ILE A 295 7.13 -32.62 -17.92
C ILE A 295 7.34 -32.86 -19.42
N ALA A 296 6.82 -31.97 -20.29
CA ALA A 296 7.04 -32.06 -21.73
C ALA A 296 8.51 -31.85 -22.16
N LEU A 297 9.33 -31.22 -21.31
CA LEU A 297 10.78 -31.07 -21.54
C LEU A 297 11.60 -32.27 -21.07
N VAL A 298 11.05 -33.12 -20.18
CA VAL A 298 11.76 -34.32 -19.68
C VAL A 298 12.18 -35.27 -20.81
N PRO A 299 11.33 -35.63 -21.79
CA PRO A 299 11.77 -36.45 -22.91
C PRO A 299 12.87 -35.78 -23.75
N VAL A 300 12.81 -34.46 -23.95
CA VAL A 300 13.78 -33.73 -24.78
C VAL A 300 15.18 -33.70 -24.15
N GLU A 301 15.26 -33.56 -22.83
CA GLU A 301 16.53 -33.56 -22.09
C GLU A 301 17.08 -34.99 -21.93
N TYR A 302 16.21 -35.99 -21.73
CA TYR A 302 16.64 -37.38 -21.50
C TYR A 302 16.73 -38.26 -22.76
N GLU A 303 16.27 -37.80 -23.93
CA GLU A 303 16.55 -38.44 -25.23
C GLU A 303 17.95 -38.09 -25.77
N ARG A 304 18.67 -37.15 -25.14
CA ARG A 304 20.01 -36.72 -25.57
C ARG A 304 21.18 -37.42 -24.85
N GLY A 305 20.90 -38.26 -23.86
CA GLY A 305 21.90 -39.03 -23.11
C GLY A 305 22.52 -38.27 -21.94
#